data_AF-A0A2V9Q5Q8-F1
#
_entry.id   AF-A0A2V9Q5Q8-F1
#
_cell.length_a   1.000
_cell.length_b   1.000
_cell.length_c   1.000
_cell.angle_alpha   90.00
_cell.angle_beta   90.00
_cell.angle_gamma   90.00
#
_symmetry.space_group_name_H-M   'P 1'
#
loop_
_entity.id
_entity.type
_entity.pdbx_description
1 polymer ?
#
loop_
_entity_poly.entity_id
_entity_poly.type
_entity_poly.pdbx_seq_one_letter_code
_entity_poly.pdbx_strand_id
1 'polypeptide(L)'
;MAEEVEKVNPALVARDADGKVYTVRYEAVNAMLLNEFLKEHQKVQEQQKEIDALKAEPKEQRALIQKVNDKVELDKPAPQTVLNNH
;
A
#
# COMPACT_ATOMS: atom_id res chain seq x y z
N MET A 1 -18.04 2.34 -29.18
CA MET A 1 -17.31 1.29 -28.43
C MET A 1 -16.12 0.70 -29.18
N ALA A 2 -16.27 -0.08 -30.26
CA ALA A 2 -15.12 -0.65 -30.99
C ALA A 2 -14.22 0.43 -31.64
N GLU A 3 -14.82 1.48 -32.20
CA GLU A 3 -14.10 2.65 -32.75
C GLU A 3 -13.32 3.44 -31.68
N GLU A 4 -13.80 3.47 -30.44
CA GLU A 4 -13.10 4.12 -29.32
C GLU A 4 -11.89 3.29 -28.89
N VAL A 5 -12.02 1.96 -28.88
CA VAL A 5 -10.91 1.04 -28.63
C VAL A 5 -9.89 1.09 -29.76
N GLU A 6 -10.32 1.25 -31.03
CA GLU A 6 -9.40 1.43 -32.16
C GLU A 6 -8.48 2.64 -31.99
N LYS A 7 -9.01 3.77 -31.50
CA LYS A 7 -8.23 5.00 -31.27
C LYS A 7 -7.17 4.83 -30.17
N VAL A 8 -7.45 4.00 -29.17
CA VAL A 8 -6.55 3.77 -28.03
C VAL A 8 -5.54 2.66 -28.32
N ASN A 9 -6.00 1.56 -28.92
CA ASN A 9 -5.17 0.44 -29.33
C ASN A 9 -5.79 -0.32 -30.53
N PRO A 10 -5.34 -0.01 -31.77
CA PRO A 10 -5.85 -0.66 -32.99
C PRO A 10 -5.65 -2.17 -33.05
N ALA A 11 -4.74 -2.74 -32.24
CA ALA A 11 -4.53 -4.19 -32.20
C ALA A 11 -5.67 -4.93 -31.48
N LEU A 12 -6.50 -4.22 -30.72
CA LEU A 12 -7.61 -4.79 -29.96
C LEU A 12 -8.93 -4.82 -30.72
N VAL A 13 -8.93 -4.47 -32.00
CA VAL A 13 -10.13 -4.50 -32.85
C VAL A 13 -9.99 -5.48 -34.00
N ALA A 14 -11.10 -6.08 -34.41
CA ALA A 14 -11.22 -6.88 -35.61
C ALA A 14 -11.84 -6.03 -36.71
N ARG A 15 -11.26 -6.14 -37.91
CA ARG A 15 -11.72 -5.44 -39.12
C ARG A 15 -12.39 -6.43 -40.07
N ASP A 16 -13.36 -5.96 -40.82
CA ASP A 16 -14.00 -6.72 -41.90
C ASP A 16 -13.15 -6.75 -43.18
N ALA A 17 -13.68 -7.35 -44.25
CA ALA A 17 -12.99 -7.46 -45.54
C ALA A 17 -12.73 -6.10 -46.21
N ASP A 18 -13.51 -5.06 -45.87
CA ASP A 18 -13.34 -3.68 -46.34
C ASP A 18 -12.37 -2.88 -45.45
N GLY A 19 -11.81 -3.50 -44.42
CA GLY A 19 -10.88 -2.88 -43.48
C GLY A 19 -11.54 -2.01 -42.42
N LYS A 20 -12.88 -2.01 -42.31
CA LYS A 20 -13.62 -1.25 -41.31
C LYS A 20 -13.68 -2.01 -40.00
N VAL A 21 -13.55 -1.30 -38.88
CA VAL A 21 -13.64 -1.91 -37.54
C VAL A 21 -15.06 -2.37 -37.28
N TYR A 22 -15.21 -3.64 -36.93
CA TYR A 22 -16.52 -4.25 -36.72
C TYR A 22 -16.72 -4.75 -35.28
N THR A 23 -15.67 -5.17 -34.58
CA THR A 23 -15.78 -5.60 -33.17
C THR A 23 -14.45 -5.49 -32.40
N VAL A 24 -14.51 -5.58 -31.07
CA VAL A 24 -13.35 -5.68 -30.19
C VAL A 24 -12.93 -7.15 -30.08
N ARG A 25 -11.61 -7.42 -30.08
CA ARG A 25 -11.04 -8.75 -29.86
C ARG A 25 -11.12 -9.10 -28.37
N TYR A 26 -12.30 -9.56 -27.93
CA TYR A 26 -12.57 -9.90 -26.53
C TYR A 26 -11.54 -10.86 -25.92
N GLU A 27 -11.03 -11.83 -26.68
CA GLU A 27 -9.98 -12.74 -26.20
C GLU A 27 -8.66 -12.01 -25.90
N ALA A 28 -8.26 -11.05 -26.75
CA ALA A 28 -7.07 -10.24 -26.55
C ALA A 28 -7.23 -9.28 -25.35
N VAL A 29 -8.44 -8.71 -25.19
CA VAL A 29 -8.78 -7.88 -24.03
C VAL A 29 -8.76 -8.69 -22.74
N ASN A 30 -9.30 -9.91 -22.73
CA ASN A 30 -9.30 -10.79 -21.56
C ASN A 30 -7.88 -11.18 -21.14
N ALA A 31 -6.99 -11.48 -22.09
CA ALA A 31 -5.59 -11.79 -21.80
C ALA A 31 -4.84 -10.58 -21.21
N MET A 32 -5.09 -9.37 -21.75
CA MET A 32 -4.55 -8.14 -21.19
C MET A 32 -5.07 -7.86 -19.79
N LEU A 33 -6.39 -8.00 -19.56
CA LEU A 33 -7.00 -7.80 -18.25
C LEU A 33 -6.47 -8.79 -17.21
N LEU A 34 -6.25 -10.05 -17.59
CA LEU A 34 -5.63 -11.04 -16.70
C LEU A 34 -4.19 -10.64 -16.34
N ASN A 35 -3.41 -10.14 -17.31
CA ASN A 35 -2.05 -9.68 -17.04
C ASN A 35 -2.04 -8.48 -16.08
N GLU A 36 -2.89 -7.49 -16.31
CA GLU A 36 -3.01 -6.32 -15.43
C GLU A 36 -3.53 -6.71 -14.04
N PHE A 37 -4.49 -7.64 -13.97
CA PHE A 37 -4.97 -8.18 -12.69
C PHE A 37 -3.85 -8.86 -11.90
N LEU A 38 -3.01 -9.66 -12.56
CA LEU A 38 -1.87 -10.32 -11.91
C LEU A 38 -0.82 -9.31 -11.41
N LYS A 39 -0.53 -8.26 -12.19
CA LYS A 39 0.39 -7.18 -11.77
C LYS A 39 -0.14 -6.44 -10.55
N GLU A 40 -1.39 -6.01 -10.57
CA GLU A 40 -1.99 -5.31 -9.44
C GLU A 40 -2.10 -6.21 -8.21
N HIS A 41 -2.42 -7.49 -8.38
CA HIS A 41 -2.41 -8.45 -7.27
C HIS A 41 -1.02 -8.60 -6.63
N GLN A 42 0.04 -8.70 -7.44
CA GLN A 42 1.42 -8.73 -6.94
C GLN A 42 1.76 -7.46 -6.17
N LYS A 43 1.42 -6.29 -6.71
CA LYS A 43 1.65 -5.00 -6.04
C LYS A 43 0.92 -4.91 -4.70
N VAL A 44 -0.33 -5.36 -4.62
CA VAL A 44 -1.09 -5.40 -3.36
C VAL A 44 -0.44 -6.34 -2.34
N GLN A 45 0.08 -7.48 -2.78
CA GLN A 45 0.82 -8.40 -1.90
C GLN A 45 2.10 -7.77 -1.35
N GLU A 46 2.85 -7.05 -2.17
CA GLU A 46 4.06 -6.33 -1.75
C GLU A 46 3.74 -5.21 -0.76
N GLN A 47 2.72 -4.40 -1.05
CA GLN A 47 2.24 -3.35 -0.16
C GLN A 47 1.78 -3.91 1.18
N GLN A 48 1.10 -5.07 1.19
CA GLN A 48 0.67 -5.71 2.43
C GLN A 48 1.88 -6.12 3.29
N LYS A 49 2.94 -6.66 2.69
CA LYS A 49 4.18 -7.01 3.41
C LYS A 49 4.86 -5.77 4.00
N GLU A 50 4.91 -4.67 3.24
CA GLU A 50 5.48 -3.41 3.72
C GLU A 50 4.66 -2.84 4.90
N ILE A 51 3.33 -2.86 4.80
CA ILE A 51 2.43 -2.44 5.88
C ILE A 51 2.65 -3.29 7.14
N ASP A 52 2.82 -4.60 7.00
CA ASP A 52 3.04 -5.49 8.15
C ASP A 52 4.40 -5.23 8.81
N ALA A 53 5.44 -4.96 8.02
CA ALA A 53 6.74 -4.53 8.54
C ALA A 53 6.65 -3.19 9.28
N LEU A 54 6.01 -2.19 8.68
CA LEU A 54 5.82 -0.86 9.29
C LEU A 54 4.98 -0.93 10.57
N LYS A 55 4.02 -1.85 10.68
CA LYS A 55 3.24 -2.07 11.91
C LYS A 55 4.05 -2.67 13.06
N ALA A 56 5.19 -3.31 12.78
CA ALA A 56 6.05 -3.86 13.84
C ALA A 56 6.81 -2.75 14.60
N GLU A 57 7.26 -1.70 13.89
CA GLU A 57 8.06 -0.62 14.48
C GLU A 57 7.37 0.14 15.64
N PRO A 58 6.07 0.52 15.56
CA PRO A 58 5.37 1.16 16.67
C PRO A 58 5.37 0.34 17.95
N LYS A 59 5.38 -1.00 17.86
CA LYS A 59 5.39 -1.87 19.04
C LYS A 59 6.72 -1.78 19.77
N GLU A 60 7.82 -1.75 19.02
CA GLU A 60 9.17 -1.60 19.56
C GLU A 60 9.37 -0.19 20.15
N GLN A 61 8.92 0.85 19.43
CA GLN A 61 8.97 2.23 19.91
C GLN A 61 8.20 2.41 21.22
N ARG A 62 7.00 1.82 21.36
CA ARG A 62 6.23 1.86 22.62
C ARG A 62 6.98 1.21 23.78
N ALA A 63 7.64 0.08 23.54
CA ALA A 63 8.43 -0.60 24.57
C ALA A 63 9.65 0.23 25.01
N LEU A 64 10.32 0.88 24.05
CA LEU A 64 11.44 1.79 24.36
C LEU A 64 10.98 3.01 25.15
N ILE A 65 9.86 3.63 24.75
CA ILE A 65 9.27 4.77 25.48
C ILE A 65 8.92 4.37 26.91
N GLN A 66 8.28 3.21 27.11
CA GLN A 66 7.96 2.73 28.47
C GLN A 66 9.23 2.57 29.31
N LYS A 67 10.27 1.94 28.75
CA LYS A 67 11.54 1.73 29.44
C LYS A 67 12.24 3.05 29.80
N VAL A 68 12.18 4.06 28.93
CA VAL A 68 12.72 5.40 29.21
C VAL A 68 11.90 6.06 30.32
N ASN A 69 10.57 5.94 30.30
CA ASN A 69 9.70 6.51 31.31
C ASN A 69 9.98 5.90 32.70
N ASP A 70 10.11 4.57 32.78
CA ASP A 70 10.41 3.87 34.03
C ASP A 70 11.74 4.33 34.65
N LYS A 71 12.78 4.56 33.82
CA LYS A 71 14.08 5.09 34.29
C LYS A 71 13.95 6.52 34.82
N VAL A 72 13.23 7.38 34.12
CA VAL A 72 13.02 8.77 34.54
C VAL A 72 12.25 8.84 35.86
N GLU A 73 11.26 7.98 36.06
CA GLU A 73 10.52 7.89 37.32
C GLU A 73 11.41 7.42 38.48
N LEU A 74 12.32 6.46 38.25
CA LEU A 74 13.28 5.99 39.26
C LEU A 74 14.34 7.04 39.63
N ASP A 75 14.73 7.90 38.68
CA ASP A 75 15.71 8.97 38.90
C ASP A 75 15.09 10.22 39.55
N LYS A 76 13.79 10.25 39.86
CA LYS A 76 13.18 11.37 40.57
C LYS A 76 13.73 11.47 41.99
N PRO A 77 14.33 12.61 42.38
CA PRO A 77 14.83 12.80 43.74
C PRO A 77 13.66 12.78 44.74
N ALA A 78 13.89 12.15 45.90
CA ALA A 78 12.93 12.14 46.99
C ALA A 78 12.52 13.58 47.36
N PRO A 79 11.23 13.85 47.63
CA PRO A 79 10.79 15.18 48.02
C PRO A 79 11.55 15.61 49.27
N GLN A 80 12.42 16.62 49.12
CA GLN A 80 13.12 17.20 50.25
C GLN A 80 12.09 17.96 51.07
N THR A 81 11.68 17.37 52.20
CA THR A 81 10.88 18.06 53.20
C THR A 81 11.72 19.19 53.75
N VAL A 82 11.47 20.41 53.28
CA VAL A 82 12.10 21.61 53.84
C VAL A 82 11.51 21.79 55.23
N LEU A 83 12.21 21.31 56.25
CA LEU A 83 11.84 21.55 57.64
C LEU A 83 12.23 23.00 57.96
N ASN A 84 11.30 23.92 57.70
CA ASN A 84 11.46 25.32 58.08
C ASN A 84 11.27 25.42 59.59
N ASN A 85 12.37 25.45 60.34
CA ASN A 85 12.35 25.74 61.77
C ASN A 85 12.35 27.25 62.00
N HIS A 86 11.27 27.67 62.67
CA HIS A 86 10.97 28.85 63.49
C HIS A 86 11.85 30.10 63.47
#